data_AF-A0A524NUQ1-F1
#
_entry.id   AF-A0A524NUQ1-F1
#
_cell.length_a   1.000
_cell.length_b   1.000
_cell.length_c   1.000
_cell.angle_alpha   90.00
_cell.angle_beta   90.00
_cell.angle_gamma   90.00
#
_symmetry.space_group_name_H-M   'P 1'
#
loop_
_entity.id
_entity.type
_entity.pdbx_description
1 polymer ?
#
loop_
_entity_poly.entity_id
_entity_poly.type
_entity_poly.pdbx_seq_one_letter_code
_entity_poly.pdbx_strand_id
1 'polypeptide(L)'
;MLPAIFLIHFSWIRWDEARAGRIDRASIAWLPSMLIIGPLVLIGSWPWLWHDTWRRWAGYAAFHLSHVHYTYEYFGVSYFEPPLPVSVPFVMTLFTVSLTVIVLAMLGLYGRRRELRTPWRTDPGETTGRRTEVLWLGCLLAPLLAIALPSSPIFGGTKHWITAYPFLALFAGWGLVAISERAELDVWTGHRWPSWAFATLCLLPGASETAHSHRFALSHYTPLAGGVPGAADLGMNRQFWGFTTGSLTEWIRARLPEGGSVWICDTTAGAWAMLQKDGIMPSNIRAAASMSSADLVLVHHEAHFNEVDYQAWVAFGSVRPVYVLRYDGVPIISVYENPRAAVRD
;
A
#
# COMPACT_ATOMS: atom_id res chain seq x y z
N MET A 1 8.71 13.88 -10.34
CA MET A 1 9.68 12.92 -9.77
C MET A 1 10.49 12.19 -10.85
N LEU A 2 9.86 11.40 -11.74
CA LEU A 2 10.58 10.64 -12.76
C LEU A 2 11.59 11.45 -13.61
N PRO A 3 11.29 12.67 -14.10
CA PRO A 3 12.27 13.44 -14.89
C PRO A 3 13.57 13.72 -14.12
N ALA A 4 13.48 13.97 -12.81
CA ALA A 4 14.64 14.20 -11.96
C ALA A 4 15.47 12.91 -11.78
N ILE A 5 14.82 11.75 -11.63
CA ILE A 5 15.50 10.47 -11.52
C ILE A 5 16.26 10.14 -12.81
N PHE A 6 15.62 10.33 -13.96
CA PHE A 6 16.25 10.13 -15.27
C PHE A 6 17.39 11.12 -15.51
N LEU A 7 17.25 12.37 -15.07
CA LEU A 7 18.31 13.37 -15.16
C LEU A 7 19.52 12.96 -14.30
N ILE A 8 19.31 12.53 -13.05
CA ILE A 8 20.38 12.03 -12.17
C ILE A 8 21.07 10.82 -12.81
N HIS A 9 20.30 9.86 -13.33
CA HIS A 9 20.84 8.67 -14.01
C HIS A 9 21.63 9.03 -15.27
N PHE A 10 21.11 9.95 -16.09
CA PHE A 10 21.79 10.46 -17.27
C PHE A 10 23.11 11.15 -16.90
N SER A 11 23.10 12.04 -15.91
CA SER A 11 24.31 12.69 -15.40
C SER A 11 25.33 11.69 -14.86
N TRP A 12 24.86 10.63 -14.19
CA TRP A 12 25.71 9.55 -13.68
C TRP A 12 26.44 8.83 -14.82
N ILE A 13 25.72 8.43 -15.88
CA ILE A 13 26.31 7.77 -17.05
C ILE A 13 27.30 8.71 -17.75
N ARG A 14 26.93 9.98 -17.97
CA ARG A 14 27.79 10.97 -18.61
C ARG A 14 29.11 11.18 -17.85
N TRP A 15 29.05 11.16 -16.52
CA TRP A 15 30.24 11.29 -15.70
C TRP A 15 31.13 10.04 -15.78
N ASP A 16 30.53 8.84 -15.71
CA ASP A 16 31.26 7.58 -15.90
C ASP A 16 31.99 7.54 -17.25
N GLU A 17 31.28 7.89 -18.32
CA GLU A 17 31.79 8.01 -19.68
C GLU A 17 32.95 8.99 -19.78
N ALA A 18 32.77 10.20 -19.26
CA ALA A 18 33.80 11.23 -19.28
C ALA A 18 35.08 10.77 -18.56
N ARG A 19 34.96 10.07 -17.43
CA ARG A 19 36.12 9.52 -16.70
C ARG A 19 36.78 8.35 -17.41
N ALA A 20 35.99 7.48 -18.03
CA ALA A 20 36.50 6.37 -18.82
C ALA A 20 37.12 6.81 -20.16
N GLY A 21 36.93 8.06 -20.57
CA GLY A 21 37.40 8.59 -21.86
C GLY A 21 36.57 8.12 -23.06
N ARG A 22 35.28 7.85 -22.87
CA ARG A 22 34.34 7.36 -23.91
C ARG A 22 33.04 8.17 -23.89
N ILE A 23 32.27 8.27 -24.98
CA ILE A 23 31.02 9.07 -25.03
C ILE A 23 29.85 8.29 -25.70
N ASP A 24 29.87 6.96 -25.64
CA ASP A 24 29.12 6.17 -26.63
C ASP A 24 27.66 5.86 -26.25
N ARG A 25 27.21 6.04 -24.99
CA ARG A 25 25.96 5.42 -24.50
C ARG A 25 24.91 6.38 -23.98
N ALA A 26 25.30 7.56 -23.50
CA ALA A 26 24.34 8.51 -22.99
C ALA A 26 23.51 9.14 -24.13
N SER A 27 22.22 8.83 -24.16
CA SER A 27 21.28 9.41 -25.11
C SER A 27 20.31 10.34 -24.38
N ILE A 28 20.01 11.49 -24.97
CA ILE A 28 18.95 12.39 -24.48
C ILE A 28 17.54 11.91 -24.88
N ALA A 29 17.43 10.81 -25.64
CA ALA A 29 16.16 10.29 -26.13
C ALA A 29 15.16 9.94 -25.02
N TRP A 30 15.61 9.73 -23.78
CA TRP A 30 14.71 9.54 -22.64
C TRP A 30 13.73 10.71 -22.45
N LEU A 31 14.13 11.94 -22.78
CA LEU A 31 13.28 13.12 -22.64
C LEU A 31 12.10 13.11 -23.63
N PRO A 32 12.30 13.05 -24.97
CA PRO A 32 11.19 12.91 -25.90
C PRO A 32 10.42 11.61 -25.69
N SER A 33 11.07 10.50 -25.31
CA SER A 33 10.37 9.27 -24.95
C SER A 33 9.40 9.47 -23.78
N MET A 34 9.80 10.15 -22.71
CA MET A 34 8.92 10.45 -21.58
C MET A 34 7.77 11.38 -21.97
N LEU A 35 8.05 12.41 -22.78
CA LEU A 35 7.04 13.38 -23.25
C LEU A 35 6.00 12.77 -24.18
N ILE A 36 6.34 11.67 -24.88
CA ILE A 36 5.43 11.01 -25.83
C ILE A 36 4.81 9.76 -25.21
N ILE A 37 5.62 8.82 -24.74
CA ILE A 37 5.15 7.51 -24.26
C ILE A 37 4.32 7.67 -22.98
N GLY A 38 4.72 8.55 -22.06
CA GLY A 38 4.01 8.78 -20.80
C GLY A 38 2.55 9.20 -21.03
N PRO A 39 2.29 10.29 -21.76
CA PRO A 39 0.92 10.70 -22.10
C PRO A 39 0.14 9.67 -22.91
N LEU A 40 0.78 8.98 -23.87
CA LEU A 40 0.11 7.92 -24.64
C LEU A 40 -0.34 6.76 -23.76
N VAL A 41 0.50 6.33 -22.81
CA VAL A 41 0.15 5.29 -21.83
C VAL A 41 -0.95 5.78 -20.90
N LEU A 42 -0.85 7.01 -20.37
CA LEU A 42 -1.86 7.57 -19.47
C LEU A 42 -3.23 7.66 -20.14
N ILE A 43 -3.31 8.18 -21.37
CA ILE A 43 -4.56 8.27 -22.10
C ILE A 43 -5.02 6.86 -22.51
N GLY A 44 -4.14 6.05 -23.11
CA GLY A 44 -4.49 4.72 -23.62
C GLY A 44 -4.91 3.71 -22.54
N SER A 45 -4.45 3.87 -21.29
CA SER A 45 -4.82 3.00 -20.16
C SER A 45 -5.99 3.52 -19.34
N TRP A 46 -6.50 4.73 -19.62
CA TRP A 46 -7.57 5.34 -18.82
C TRP A 46 -8.78 5.71 -19.68
N PRO A 47 -9.70 4.76 -19.95
CA PRO A 47 -10.87 4.98 -20.80
C PRO A 47 -11.79 6.11 -20.33
N TRP A 48 -11.77 6.42 -19.02
CA TRP A 48 -12.48 7.56 -18.49
C TRP A 48 -12.02 8.89 -19.13
N LEU A 49 -10.77 9.02 -19.58
CA LEU A 49 -10.32 10.23 -20.28
C LEU A 49 -10.76 10.30 -21.75
N TRP A 50 -11.28 9.23 -22.36
CA TRP A 50 -11.56 9.19 -23.81
C TRP A 50 -12.79 10.02 -24.22
N HIS A 51 -13.74 10.21 -23.29
CA HIS A 51 -14.92 11.05 -23.50
C HIS A 51 -14.81 12.32 -22.65
N ASP A 52 -15.23 13.48 -23.17
CA ASP A 52 -15.04 14.78 -22.51
C ASP A 52 -13.59 15.03 -22.05
N THR A 53 -12.60 14.61 -22.85
CA THR A 53 -11.19 14.50 -22.46
C THR A 53 -10.67 15.73 -21.73
N TRP A 54 -10.86 16.93 -22.29
CA TRP A 54 -10.37 18.16 -21.66
C TRP A 54 -11.09 18.54 -20.38
N ARG A 55 -12.41 18.32 -20.30
CA ARG A 55 -13.16 18.59 -19.06
C ARG A 55 -12.73 17.64 -17.94
N ARG A 56 -12.55 16.36 -18.26
CA ARG A 56 -12.11 15.33 -17.30
C ARG A 56 -10.67 15.51 -16.87
N TRP A 57 -9.79 15.89 -17.80
CA TRP A 57 -8.42 16.29 -17.49
C TRP A 57 -8.37 17.51 -16.55
N ALA A 58 -9.13 18.56 -16.87
CA ALA A 58 -9.20 19.76 -16.03
C ALA A 58 -9.76 19.42 -14.63
N GLY A 59 -10.81 18.59 -14.56
CA GLY A 59 -11.36 18.11 -13.29
C GLY A 59 -10.37 17.27 -12.49
N TYR A 60 -9.64 16.36 -13.15
CA TYR A 60 -8.57 15.58 -12.52
C TYR A 60 -7.48 16.48 -11.94
N ALA A 61 -7.00 17.45 -12.72
CA ALA A 61 -5.99 18.39 -12.29
C ALA A 61 -6.48 19.26 -11.12
N ALA A 62 -7.68 19.83 -11.22
CA ALA A 62 -8.27 20.65 -10.15
C ALA A 62 -8.43 19.87 -8.84
N PHE A 63 -8.85 18.61 -8.93
CA PHE A 63 -8.95 17.72 -7.77
C PHE A 63 -7.57 17.44 -7.15
N HIS A 64 -6.57 17.05 -7.94
CA HIS A 64 -5.25 16.66 -7.41
C HIS A 64 -4.35 17.84 -7.02
N LEU A 65 -4.66 19.06 -7.48
CA LEU A 65 -4.01 20.27 -7.01
C LEU A 65 -4.58 20.74 -5.66
N SER A 66 -5.74 20.22 -5.26
CA SER A 66 -6.33 20.43 -3.94
C SER A 66 -5.99 19.22 -3.05
N HIS A 67 -5.54 19.46 -1.83
CA HIS A 67 -5.23 18.38 -0.90
C HIS A 67 -6.32 18.24 0.14
N VAL A 68 -6.73 17.00 0.39
CA VAL A 68 -7.59 16.65 1.52
C VAL A 68 -6.73 15.88 2.52
N HIS A 69 -6.87 16.24 3.78
CA HIS A 69 -6.16 15.61 4.89
C HIS A 69 -7.00 14.48 5.47
N TYR A 70 -6.33 13.37 5.79
CA TYR A 70 -6.95 12.25 6.49
C TYR A 70 -6.08 11.90 7.69
N THR A 71 -6.75 11.51 8.77
CA THR A 71 -6.08 11.05 9.96
C THR A 71 -5.26 9.79 9.68
N TYR A 72 -4.03 9.78 10.16
CA TYR A 72 -3.12 8.65 10.07
C TYR A 72 -2.43 8.42 11.42
N GLU A 73 -2.67 7.25 12.01
CA GLU A 73 -2.07 6.88 13.28
C GLU A 73 -0.71 6.20 13.07
N TYR A 74 0.30 6.69 13.78
CA TYR A 74 1.66 6.17 13.71
C TYR A 74 2.35 6.31 15.06
N PHE A 75 2.76 5.18 15.64
CA PHE A 75 3.35 5.10 16.97
C PHE A 75 2.50 5.75 18.08
N GLY A 76 1.18 5.56 18.04
CA GLY A 76 0.22 6.09 19.01
C GLY A 76 -0.07 7.58 18.87
N VAL A 77 0.47 8.23 17.83
CA VAL A 77 0.21 9.63 17.52
C VAL A 77 -0.67 9.71 16.27
N SER A 78 -1.75 10.47 16.40
CA SER A 78 -2.71 10.72 15.33
C SER A 78 -2.30 11.98 14.55
N TYR A 79 -1.88 11.81 13.30
CA TYR A 79 -1.49 12.90 12.41
C TYR A 79 -2.62 13.22 11.45
N PHE A 80 -3.07 14.48 11.44
CA PHE A 80 -4.06 14.96 10.46
C PHE A 80 -3.38 15.71 9.31
N GLU A 81 -2.47 16.62 9.65
CA GLU A 81 -1.72 17.44 8.70
C GLU A 81 -0.21 17.18 8.81
N PRO A 82 0.59 17.52 7.77
CA PRO A 82 2.03 17.55 7.88
C PRO A 82 2.50 18.50 8.99
N PRO A 83 3.67 18.25 9.62
CA PRO A 83 4.66 17.26 9.23
C PRO A 83 4.41 15.87 9.82
N LEU A 84 4.48 14.85 8.95
CA LEU A 84 4.57 13.46 9.40
C LEU A 84 6.05 13.08 9.63
N PRO A 85 6.32 12.10 10.50
CA PRO A 85 7.69 11.65 10.75
C PRO A 85 8.35 11.13 9.48
N VAL A 86 9.60 11.54 9.24
CA VAL A 86 10.45 11.11 8.11
C VAL A 86 10.57 9.58 8.03
N SER A 87 10.42 8.89 9.17
CA SER A 87 10.49 7.44 9.28
C SER A 87 9.28 6.69 8.70
N VAL A 88 8.12 7.34 8.52
CA VAL A 88 6.86 6.69 8.10
C VAL A 88 7.03 5.78 6.88
N PRO A 89 7.52 6.26 5.72
CA PRO A 89 7.60 5.42 4.52
C PRO A 89 8.56 4.24 4.69
N PHE A 90 9.61 4.38 5.51
CA PHE A 90 10.59 3.32 5.73
C PHE A 90 10.10 2.26 6.73
N VAL A 91 9.56 2.69 7.86
CA VAL A 91 9.02 1.80 8.89
C VAL A 91 7.80 1.07 8.37
N MET A 92 6.90 1.76 7.66
CA MET A 92 5.73 1.09 7.08
C MET A 92 6.13 0.10 5.99
N THR A 93 7.13 0.41 5.15
CA THR A 93 7.67 -0.58 4.21
C THR A 93 8.21 -1.81 4.95
N LEU A 94 8.95 -1.62 6.05
CA LEU A 94 9.45 -2.71 6.88
C LEU A 94 8.31 -3.52 7.53
N PHE A 95 7.26 -2.86 7.97
CA PHE A 95 6.16 -3.45 8.73
C PHE A 95 5.06 -4.06 7.84
N THR A 96 5.01 -3.75 6.55
CA THR A 96 3.97 -4.26 5.64
C THR A 96 4.52 -5.09 4.47
N VAL A 97 5.82 -5.04 4.19
CA VAL A 97 6.43 -5.90 3.16
C VAL A 97 7.03 -7.13 3.81
N SER A 98 6.74 -8.31 3.24
CA SER A 98 7.24 -9.58 3.73
C SER A 98 8.76 -9.56 3.94
N LEU A 99 9.22 -10.04 5.10
CA LEU A 99 10.63 -10.03 5.49
C LEU A 99 11.52 -10.71 4.44
N THR A 100 11.04 -11.80 3.85
CA THR A 100 11.79 -12.52 2.81
C THR A 100 12.07 -11.64 1.60
N VAL A 101 11.10 -10.83 1.17
CA VAL A 101 11.29 -9.89 0.05
C VAL A 101 12.31 -8.82 0.40
N ILE A 102 12.26 -8.29 1.62
CA ILE A 102 13.23 -7.29 2.10
C ILE A 102 14.64 -7.88 2.13
N VAL A 103 14.82 -9.06 2.71
CA VAL A 103 16.13 -9.73 2.80
C VAL A 103 16.68 -10.03 1.41
N LEU A 104 15.87 -10.60 0.53
CA LEU A 104 16.29 -10.85 -0.86
C LEU A 104 16.65 -9.54 -1.58
N ALA A 105 15.88 -8.46 -1.39
CA ALA A 105 16.20 -7.18 -2.00
C ALA A 105 17.53 -6.63 -1.50
N MET A 106 17.81 -6.74 -0.20
CA MET A 106 19.10 -6.33 0.38
C MET A 106 20.27 -7.17 -0.17
N LEU A 107 20.07 -8.49 -0.32
CA LEU A 107 21.06 -9.37 -0.93
C LEU A 107 21.30 -9.04 -2.41
N GLY A 108 20.25 -8.73 -3.16
CA GLY A 108 20.35 -8.28 -4.54
C GLY A 108 21.08 -6.95 -4.67
N LEU A 109 20.74 -5.98 -3.82
CA LEU A 109 21.43 -4.69 -3.74
C LEU A 109 22.93 -4.88 -3.44
N TYR A 110 23.24 -5.73 -2.46
CA TYR A 110 24.63 -6.07 -2.13
C TYR A 110 25.34 -6.80 -3.27
N GLY A 111 24.68 -7.74 -3.94
CA GLY A 111 25.20 -8.45 -5.10
C GLY A 111 25.52 -7.52 -6.27
N ARG A 112 24.65 -6.53 -6.50
CA ARG A 112 24.79 -5.52 -7.57
C ARG A 112 25.56 -4.26 -7.14
N ARG A 113 26.20 -4.24 -5.95
CA ARG A 113 26.92 -3.06 -5.42
C ARG A 113 28.00 -2.48 -6.35
N ARG A 114 28.58 -3.30 -7.23
CA ARG A 114 29.55 -2.84 -8.24
C ARG A 114 28.91 -1.96 -9.32
N GLU A 115 27.66 -2.23 -9.69
CA GLU A 115 26.90 -1.41 -10.64
C GLU A 115 26.40 -0.10 -10.03
N LEU A 116 26.31 -0.07 -8.71
CA LEU A 116 25.94 1.10 -7.92
C LEU A 116 27.15 1.96 -7.52
N ARG A 117 28.35 1.62 -8.02
CA ARG A 117 29.57 2.35 -7.71
C ARG A 117 29.46 3.78 -8.25
N THR A 118 29.81 4.74 -7.40
CA THR A 118 29.79 6.16 -7.70
C THR A 118 30.74 6.52 -8.86
N PRO A 119 30.40 7.50 -9.71
CA PRO A 119 31.16 7.75 -10.95
C PRO A 119 32.62 8.12 -10.72
N TRP A 120 32.91 8.80 -9.61
CA TRP A 120 34.28 9.20 -9.25
C TRP A 120 35.24 8.03 -8.93
N ARG A 121 34.73 6.79 -8.87
CA ARG A 121 35.56 5.58 -8.72
C ARG A 121 35.84 4.89 -10.06
N THR A 122 35.42 5.49 -11.17
CA THR A 122 35.66 4.95 -12.52
C THR A 122 37.03 5.39 -13.03
N ASP A 123 37.82 4.41 -13.46
CA ASP A 123 39.20 4.61 -13.91
C ASP A 123 39.24 4.89 -15.42
N PRO A 124 40.26 5.65 -15.90
CA PRO A 124 40.45 5.85 -17.33
C PRO A 124 40.57 4.53 -18.09
N GLY A 125 39.83 4.39 -19.20
CA GLY A 125 39.82 3.19 -20.03
C GLY A 125 38.87 2.06 -19.57
N GLU A 126 38.29 2.16 -18.37
CA GLU A 126 37.35 1.16 -17.83
C GLU A 126 36.09 1.02 -18.70
N THR A 127 35.53 -0.19 -18.78
CA THR A 127 34.25 -0.42 -19.45
C THR A 127 33.12 0.14 -18.62
N THR A 128 32.40 1.13 -19.14
CA THR A 128 31.19 1.65 -18.49
C THR A 128 29.99 0.74 -18.77
N GLY A 129 28.96 0.78 -17.93
CA GLY A 129 27.71 0.01 -18.05
C GLY A 129 26.50 0.89 -18.41
N ARG A 130 25.31 0.30 -18.55
CA ARG A 130 24.04 1.07 -18.63
C ARG A 130 23.60 1.63 -17.26
N ARG A 131 24.24 1.18 -16.18
CA ARG A 131 23.93 1.56 -14.78
C ARG A 131 22.44 1.46 -14.48
N THR A 132 21.79 0.40 -14.98
CA THR A 132 20.34 0.20 -14.87
C THR A 132 19.91 0.13 -13.40
N GLU A 133 20.76 -0.42 -12.55
CA GLU A 133 20.55 -0.52 -11.11
C GLU A 133 20.55 0.84 -10.41
N VAL A 134 21.29 1.82 -10.92
CA VAL A 134 21.22 3.20 -10.41
C VAL A 134 19.86 3.80 -10.70
N LEU A 135 19.30 3.56 -11.90
CA LEU A 135 17.94 3.98 -12.24
C LEU A 135 16.91 3.27 -11.36
N TRP A 136 17.04 1.95 -11.17
CA TRP A 136 16.13 1.19 -10.30
C TRP A 136 16.19 1.65 -8.86
N LEU A 137 17.38 1.91 -8.32
CA LEU A 137 17.57 2.43 -6.98
C LEU A 137 16.95 3.83 -6.85
N GLY A 138 17.11 4.69 -7.86
CA GLY A 138 16.45 5.98 -7.91
C GLY A 138 14.92 5.86 -7.89
N CYS A 139 14.35 4.94 -8.67
CA CYS A 139 12.90 4.69 -8.69
C CYS A 139 12.37 4.03 -7.40
N LEU A 140 13.19 3.23 -6.72
CA LEU A 140 12.88 2.67 -5.40
C LEU A 140 12.87 3.77 -4.32
N LEU A 141 13.91 4.61 -4.29
CA LEU A 141 14.09 5.59 -3.21
C LEU A 141 13.24 6.84 -3.38
N ALA A 142 13.01 7.30 -4.62
CA ALA A 142 12.36 8.59 -4.82
C ALA A 142 10.95 8.68 -4.21
N PRO A 143 10.02 7.71 -4.40
CA PRO A 143 8.70 7.74 -3.76
C PRO A 143 8.79 7.79 -2.23
N LEU A 144 9.68 6.98 -1.63
CA LEU A 144 9.91 6.96 -0.19
C LEU A 144 10.42 8.31 0.31
N LEU A 145 11.41 8.89 -0.36
CA LEU A 145 12.01 10.18 0.01
C LEU A 145 11.04 11.34 -0.18
N ALA A 146 10.21 11.32 -1.23
CA ALA A 146 9.19 12.35 -1.42
C ALA A 146 8.17 12.33 -0.29
N ILE A 147 7.76 11.15 0.17
CA ILE A 147 6.84 11.02 1.30
C ILE A 147 7.51 11.34 2.63
N ALA A 148 8.82 11.11 2.76
CA ALA A 148 9.59 11.46 3.94
C ALA A 148 9.81 12.98 4.11
N LEU A 149 9.44 13.81 3.11
CA LEU A 149 9.52 15.26 3.23
C LEU A 149 8.48 15.76 4.23
N PRO A 150 8.84 16.64 5.20
CA PRO A 150 7.90 17.16 6.21
C PRO A 150 6.70 17.91 5.64
N SER A 151 6.76 18.39 4.39
CA SER A 151 5.66 19.07 3.72
C SER A 151 4.67 18.12 3.03
N SER A 152 4.99 16.83 2.93
CA SER A 152 4.19 15.89 2.16
C SER A 152 2.97 15.40 2.94
N PRO A 153 1.75 15.60 2.42
CA PRO A 153 0.55 15.03 3.03
C PRO A 153 0.51 13.52 2.77
N ILE A 154 0.25 12.74 3.81
CA ILE A 154 0.08 11.29 3.72
C ILE A 154 -1.40 10.97 3.89
N PHE A 155 -2.07 10.71 2.78
CA PHE A 155 -3.52 10.48 2.75
C PHE A 155 -3.85 9.01 2.41
N GLY A 156 -3.75 8.09 3.37
CA GLY A 156 -4.09 6.67 3.16
C GLY A 156 -2.91 5.72 2.90
N GLY A 157 -1.81 5.89 3.65
CA GLY A 157 -0.80 4.85 3.87
C GLY A 157 0.09 4.48 2.68
N THR A 158 0.48 3.21 2.61
CA THR A 158 1.52 2.68 1.71
C THR A 158 1.25 2.84 0.22
N LYS A 159 -0.01 3.09 -0.18
CA LYS A 159 -0.39 3.36 -1.58
C LYS A 159 0.40 4.51 -2.20
N HIS A 160 0.87 5.47 -1.40
CA HIS A 160 1.59 6.65 -1.88
C HIS A 160 2.98 6.36 -2.41
N TRP A 161 3.63 5.31 -1.90
CA TRP A 161 4.97 4.90 -2.34
C TRP A 161 5.00 3.47 -2.87
N ILE A 162 3.84 2.84 -3.11
CA ILE A 162 3.75 1.50 -3.69
C ILE A 162 4.43 1.40 -5.07
N THR A 163 4.56 2.54 -5.77
CA THR A 163 5.31 2.65 -7.04
C THR A 163 6.81 2.34 -6.90
N ALA A 164 7.34 2.32 -5.67
CA ALA A 164 8.68 1.85 -5.36
C ALA A 164 8.80 0.31 -5.37
N TYR A 165 7.72 -0.41 -5.09
CA TYR A 165 7.76 -1.86 -4.83
C TYR A 165 8.12 -2.72 -6.05
N PRO A 166 7.79 -2.36 -7.31
CA PRO A 166 8.33 -3.07 -8.46
C PRO A 166 9.87 -3.09 -8.49
N PHE A 167 10.52 -2.00 -8.10
CA PHE A 167 11.99 -1.92 -8.06
C PHE A 167 12.57 -2.67 -6.86
N LEU A 168 11.87 -2.68 -5.72
CA LEU A 168 12.18 -3.56 -4.60
C LEU A 168 12.16 -5.03 -5.03
N ALA A 169 11.12 -5.43 -5.78
CA ALA A 169 10.97 -6.79 -6.31
C ALA A 169 12.07 -7.15 -7.34
N LEU A 170 12.51 -6.20 -8.18
CA LEU A 170 13.63 -6.42 -9.09
C LEU A 170 14.94 -6.69 -8.33
N PHE A 171 15.22 -5.96 -7.26
CA PHE A 171 16.36 -6.28 -6.39
C PHE A 171 16.17 -7.60 -5.66
N ALA A 172 14.95 -7.92 -5.19
CA ALA A 172 14.67 -9.22 -4.59
C ALA A 172 14.93 -10.37 -5.57
N GLY A 173 14.59 -10.20 -6.85
CA GLY A 173 14.91 -11.14 -7.92
C GLY A 173 16.42 -11.36 -8.07
N TRP A 174 17.23 -10.29 -8.02
CA TRP A 174 18.69 -10.43 -8.02
C TRP A 174 19.22 -11.18 -6.80
N GLY A 175 18.65 -10.95 -5.62
CA GLY A 175 19.01 -11.68 -4.41
C GLY A 175 18.69 -13.17 -4.51
N LEU A 176 17.52 -13.49 -5.06
CA LEU A 176 17.10 -14.87 -5.29
C LEU A 176 18.05 -15.58 -6.26
N VAL A 177 18.37 -14.97 -7.40
CA VAL A 177 19.32 -15.52 -8.38
C VAL A 177 20.69 -15.76 -7.73
N ALA A 178 21.20 -14.78 -6.97
CA ALA A 178 22.51 -14.89 -6.33
C ALA A 178 22.60 -16.03 -5.29
N ILE A 179 21.50 -16.31 -4.58
CA ILE A 179 21.44 -17.44 -3.65
C ILE A 179 21.32 -18.76 -4.41
N SER A 180 20.43 -18.84 -5.40
CA SER A 180 20.22 -20.06 -6.18
C SER A 180 21.48 -20.49 -6.92
N GLU A 181 22.19 -19.56 -7.57
CA GLU A 181 23.45 -19.86 -8.27
C GLU A 181 24.54 -20.35 -7.30
N ARG A 182 24.60 -19.81 -6.08
CA ARG A 182 25.54 -20.29 -5.05
C ARG A 182 25.16 -21.66 -4.52
N ALA A 183 23.88 -21.97 -4.40
CA ALA A 183 23.38 -23.26 -3.93
C ALA A 183 23.53 -24.37 -5.00
N GLU A 184 23.45 -24.03 -6.28
CA GLU A 184 23.66 -24.96 -7.40
C GLU A 184 25.10 -25.47 -7.51
N LEU A 185 26.08 -24.80 -6.88
CA LEU A 185 27.50 -25.17 -6.99
C LEU A 185 27.91 -26.43 -6.21
N ASP A 186 27.14 -26.90 -5.22
CA ASP A 186 27.62 -27.99 -4.34
C ASP A 186 26.71 -29.22 -4.21
N VAL A 187 25.40 -29.16 -4.53
CA VAL A 187 24.48 -30.25 -4.12
C VAL A 187 23.55 -30.78 -5.23
N TRP A 188 23.21 -29.99 -6.25
CA TRP A 188 22.13 -30.35 -7.20
C TRP A 188 22.42 -30.04 -8.68
N THR A 189 23.69 -30.13 -9.09
CA THR A 189 24.14 -29.80 -10.46
C THR A 189 23.27 -30.49 -11.52
N GLY A 190 22.76 -29.73 -12.49
CA GLY A 190 21.99 -30.22 -13.64
C GLY A 190 20.47 -30.31 -13.45
N HIS A 191 19.93 -30.03 -12.25
CA HIS A 191 18.50 -30.08 -11.98
C HIS A 191 17.94 -28.68 -11.65
N ARG A 192 16.84 -28.27 -12.31
CA ARG A 192 16.21 -26.94 -12.10
C ARG A 192 15.16 -26.91 -10.99
N TRP A 193 14.65 -28.06 -10.57
CA TRP A 193 13.58 -28.15 -9.57
C TRP A 193 13.96 -27.62 -8.17
N PRO A 194 15.23 -27.72 -7.67
CA PRO A 194 15.59 -27.16 -6.36
C PRO A 194 15.51 -25.64 -6.35
N SER A 195 15.94 -25.00 -7.44
CA SER A 195 15.85 -23.55 -7.63
C SER A 195 14.39 -23.08 -7.66
N TRP A 196 13.49 -23.87 -8.25
CA TRP A 196 12.04 -23.59 -8.22
C TRP A 196 11.45 -23.80 -6.82
N ALA A 197 11.80 -24.90 -6.15
CA ALA A 197 11.35 -25.17 -4.79
C ALA A 197 11.80 -24.07 -3.81
N PHE A 198 13.05 -23.61 -3.94
CA PHE A 198 13.59 -22.50 -3.14
C PHE A 198 12.86 -21.19 -3.44
N ALA A 199 12.64 -20.86 -4.72
CA ALA A 199 11.86 -19.68 -5.10
C ALA A 199 10.44 -19.73 -4.52
N THR A 200 9.77 -20.88 -4.60
CA THR A 200 8.45 -21.09 -4.00
C THR A 200 8.50 -20.89 -2.48
N LEU A 201 9.50 -21.45 -1.81
CA LEU A 201 9.68 -21.27 -0.36
C LEU A 201 9.89 -19.80 0.01
N CYS A 202 10.63 -19.03 -0.80
CA CYS A 202 10.84 -17.61 -0.57
C CYS A 202 9.55 -16.78 -0.75
N LEU A 203 8.66 -17.18 -1.65
CA LEU A 203 7.39 -16.50 -1.90
C LEU A 203 6.29 -16.91 -0.91
N LEU A 204 6.41 -18.09 -0.30
CA LEU A 204 5.38 -18.66 0.57
C LEU A 204 4.97 -17.74 1.74
N PRO A 205 5.89 -17.05 2.46
CA PRO A 205 5.49 -16.13 3.53
C PRO A 205 4.60 -14.99 3.02
N GLY A 206 4.99 -14.31 1.94
CA GLY A 206 4.18 -13.22 1.38
C GLY A 206 2.84 -13.71 0.83
N ALA A 207 2.80 -14.90 0.23
CA ALA A 207 1.55 -15.52 -0.22
C ALA A 207 0.63 -15.87 0.97
N SER A 208 1.18 -16.43 2.04
CA SER A 208 0.46 -16.74 3.27
C SER A 208 -0.07 -15.49 3.95
N GLU A 209 0.75 -14.44 4.07
CA GLU A 209 0.36 -13.13 4.63
C GLU A 209 -0.77 -12.49 3.83
N THR A 210 -0.69 -12.56 2.49
CA THR A 210 -1.73 -12.04 1.59
C THR A 210 -3.05 -12.83 1.72
N ALA A 211 -2.97 -14.15 1.81
CA ALA A 211 -4.15 -14.99 1.98
C ALA A 211 -4.80 -14.78 3.36
N HIS A 212 -3.99 -14.73 4.42
CA HIS A 212 -4.46 -14.51 5.80
C HIS A 212 -5.07 -13.12 6.01
N SER A 213 -4.53 -12.11 5.33
CA SER A 213 -5.06 -10.74 5.39
C SER A 213 -6.21 -10.48 4.41
N HIS A 214 -6.72 -11.50 3.72
CA HIS A 214 -7.86 -11.31 2.84
C HIS A 214 -9.05 -10.70 3.60
N ARG A 215 -9.62 -9.61 3.04
CA ARG A 215 -10.63 -8.73 3.66
C ARG A 215 -10.15 -7.84 4.83
N PHE A 216 -8.89 -7.95 5.23
CA PHE A 216 -8.25 -7.17 6.30
C PHE A 216 -6.90 -6.57 5.86
N ALA A 217 -6.67 -6.40 4.55
CA ALA A 217 -5.37 -6.00 4.02
C ALA A 217 -4.82 -4.69 4.60
N LEU A 218 -5.69 -3.72 4.92
CA LEU A 218 -5.29 -2.46 5.56
C LEU A 218 -4.99 -2.59 7.06
N SER A 219 -5.37 -3.70 7.67
CA SER A 219 -5.12 -4.05 9.07
C SER A 219 -3.92 -4.98 9.24
N HIS A 220 -3.31 -5.42 8.14
CA HIS A 220 -2.23 -6.40 8.16
C HIS A 220 -0.87 -5.75 8.41
N TYR A 221 -0.12 -6.39 9.31
CA TYR A 221 1.26 -6.08 9.62
C TYR A 221 2.06 -7.38 9.68
N THR A 222 3.30 -7.34 9.22
CA THR A 222 4.19 -8.50 9.18
C THR A 222 4.67 -8.87 10.59
N PRO A 223 5.22 -10.07 10.80
CA PRO A 223 5.80 -10.46 12.09
C PRO A 223 6.88 -9.51 12.63
N LEU A 224 7.52 -8.70 11.78
CA LEU A 224 8.49 -7.68 12.24
C LEU A 224 7.86 -6.57 13.09
N ALA A 225 6.57 -6.29 12.89
CA ALA A 225 5.81 -5.39 13.75
C ALA A 225 5.17 -6.11 14.94
N GLY A 226 5.44 -7.42 15.11
CA GLY A 226 4.71 -8.29 16.03
C GLY A 226 3.35 -8.76 15.49
N GLY A 227 3.16 -8.72 14.17
CA GLY A 227 1.87 -9.01 13.54
C GLY A 227 0.83 -7.92 13.82
N VAL A 228 -0.44 -8.24 13.62
CA VAL A 228 -1.55 -7.31 13.91
C VAL A 228 -1.58 -6.87 15.38
N PRO A 229 -1.40 -7.77 16.39
CA PRO A 229 -1.40 -7.37 17.79
C PRO A 229 -0.22 -6.45 18.13
N GLY A 230 0.99 -6.78 17.69
CA GLY A 230 2.15 -5.95 17.96
C GLY A 230 2.04 -4.56 17.32
N ALA A 231 1.52 -4.47 16.10
CA ALA A 231 1.23 -3.20 15.47
C ALA A 231 0.17 -2.39 16.24
N ALA A 232 -0.87 -3.05 16.78
CA ALA A 232 -1.86 -2.39 17.62
C ALA A 232 -1.25 -1.88 18.95
N ASP A 233 -0.38 -2.66 19.60
CA ASP A 233 0.35 -2.25 20.82
C ASP A 233 1.31 -1.09 20.55
N LEU A 234 1.92 -1.07 19.36
CA LEU A 234 2.75 0.03 18.89
C LEU A 234 1.92 1.28 18.53
N GLY A 235 0.59 1.23 18.50
CA GLY A 235 -0.26 2.35 18.08
C GLY A 235 -0.14 2.64 16.58
N MET A 236 -0.08 1.59 15.76
CA MET A 236 -0.17 1.71 14.31
C MET A 236 -1.63 1.77 13.87
N ASN A 237 -1.88 2.44 12.75
CA ASN A 237 -3.23 2.53 12.19
C ASN A 237 -3.83 1.13 11.92
N ARG A 238 -5.03 0.88 12.42
CA ARG A 238 -5.70 -0.44 12.33
C ARG A 238 -6.44 -0.64 11.02
N GLN A 239 -6.91 0.42 10.36
CA GLN A 239 -7.67 0.34 9.11
C GLN A 239 -7.85 1.74 8.51
N PHE A 240 -8.65 1.85 7.46
CA PHE A 240 -8.95 3.14 6.85
C PHE A 240 -10.32 3.10 6.16
N TRP A 241 -11.16 4.10 6.41
CA TRP A 241 -12.29 4.49 5.54
C TRP A 241 -13.30 3.38 5.26
N GLY A 242 -13.72 2.66 6.31
CA GLY A 242 -14.77 1.64 6.18
C GLY A 242 -14.38 0.43 5.32
N PHE A 243 -13.10 0.26 4.94
CA PHE A 243 -12.61 -0.82 4.07
C PHE A 243 -13.08 -2.21 4.51
N THR A 244 -13.17 -2.43 5.82
CA THR A 244 -13.45 -3.73 6.46
C THR A 244 -14.95 -4.03 6.60
N THR A 245 -15.85 -3.15 6.15
CA THR A 245 -17.31 -3.39 6.19
C THR A 245 -17.71 -4.64 5.42
N GLY A 246 -17.02 -4.94 4.32
CA GLY A 246 -17.20 -6.17 3.55
C GLY A 246 -17.00 -7.45 4.39
N SER A 247 -16.16 -7.39 5.42
CA SER A 247 -15.86 -8.49 6.33
C SER A 247 -16.96 -8.78 7.34
N LEU A 248 -17.91 -7.85 7.54
CA LEU A 248 -19.05 -8.01 8.44
C LEU A 248 -20.33 -8.52 7.77
N THR A 249 -20.34 -8.58 6.44
CA THR A 249 -21.58 -8.78 5.66
C THR A 249 -22.31 -10.08 6.00
N GLU A 250 -21.59 -11.17 6.25
CA GLU A 250 -22.16 -12.45 6.67
C GLU A 250 -22.89 -12.35 8.02
N TRP A 251 -22.25 -11.72 9.01
CA TRP A 251 -22.85 -11.52 10.33
C TRP A 251 -24.06 -10.59 10.27
N ILE A 252 -23.97 -9.49 9.53
CA ILE A 252 -25.09 -8.53 9.34
C ILE A 252 -26.29 -9.25 8.71
N ARG A 253 -26.07 -10.08 7.69
CA ARG A 253 -27.12 -10.85 7.03
C ARG A 253 -27.80 -11.84 7.97
N ALA A 254 -27.02 -12.50 8.81
CA ALA A 254 -27.57 -13.43 9.80
C ALA A 254 -28.37 -12.69 10.89
N ARG A 255 -27.95 -11.47 11.26
CA ARG A 255 -28.62 -10.67 12.29
C ARG A 255 -29.88 -9.95 11.78
N LEU A 256 -29.95 -9.62 10.49
CA LEU A 256 -31.07 -8.93 9.85
C LEU A 256 -31.68 -9.77 8.70
N PRO A 257 -32.24 -10.96 8.98
CA PRO A 257 -32.73 -11.87 7.93
C PRO A 257 -33.89 -11.28 7.12
N GLU A 258 -34.78 -10.53 7.76
CA GLU A 258 -35.92 -9.85 7.13
C GLU A 258 -35.56 -8.48 6.53
N GLY A 259 -34.28 -8.10 6.59
CA GLY A 259 -33.79 -6.78 6.22
C GLY A 259 -33.72 -5.81 7.39
N GLY A 260 -33.40 -4.56 7.10
CA GLY A 260 -33.22 -3.53 8.13
C GLY A 260 -32.32 -2.40 7.68
N SER A 261 -31.71 -1.72 8.64
CA SER A 261 -30.92 -0.52 8.41
C SER A 261 -29.63 -0.53 9.22
N VAL A 262 -28.53 -0.15 8.58
CA VAL A 262 -27.19 -0.14 9.17
C VAL A 262 -26.61 1.26 9.01
N TRP A 263 -26.19 1.89 10.10
CA TRP A 263 -25.33 3.06 10.02
C TRP A 263 -23.91 2.60 9.74
N ILE A 264 -23.42 2.90 8.53
CA ILE A 264 -22.23 2.30 7.92
C ILE A 264 -20.93 3.06 8.23
N CYS A 265 -20.98 4.03 9.16
CA CYS A 265 -19.87 4.90 9.50
C CYS A 265 -19.25 5.55 8.26
N ASP A 266 -17.96 5.36 8.04
CA ASP A 266 -17.19 5.94 6.95
C ASP A 266 -17.13 5.05 5.69
N THR A 267 -17.92 3.98 5.66
CA THR A 267 -18.11 3.24 4.41
C THR A 267 -18.84 4.14 3.42
N THR A 268 -18.20 4.45 2.30
CA THR A 268 -18.83 5.31 1.30
C THR A 268 -20.13 4.68 0.76
N ALA A 269 -21.12 5.51 0.44
CA ALA A 269 -22.38 5.05 -0.15
C ALA A 269 -22.16 4.25 -1.45
N GLY A 270 -21.14 4.63 -2.24
CA GLY A 270 -20.74 3.88 -3.43
C GLY A 270 -20.21 2.48 -3.12
N ALA A 271 -19.38 2.33 -2.09
CA ALA A 271 -18.89 1.02 -1.65
C ALA A 271 -20.04 0.13 -1.14
N TRP A 272 -20.97 0.69 -0.35
CA TRP A 272 -22.16 -0.05 0.08
C TRP A 272 -23.04 -0.49 -1.10
N ALA A 273 -23.26 0.40 -2.07
CA ALA A 273 -24.01 0.08 -3.28
C ALA A 273 -23.33 -1.02 -4.11
N MET A 274 -22.00 -1.10 -4.13
CA MET A 274 -21.27 -2.21 -4.76
C MET A 274 -21.43 -3.51 -4.01
N LEU A 275 -21.37 -3.52 -2.68
CA LEU A 275 -21.68 -4.72 -1.90
C LEU A 275 -23.09 -5.24 -2.21
N GLN A 276 -24.06 -4.34 -2.41
CA GLN A 276 -25.41 -4.73 -2.79
C GLN A 276 -25.52 -5.22 -4.24
N LYS A 277 -24.88 -4.53 -5.18
CA LYS A 277 -24.88 -4.90 -6.59
C LYS A 277 -24.23 -6.26 -6.84
N ASP A 278 -23.17 -6.56 -6.08
CA ASP A 278 -22.43 -7.83 -6.17
C ASP A 278 -23.13 -8.97 -5.42
N GLY A 279 -24.28 -8.72 -4.78
CA GLY A 279 -25.05 -9.71 -4.03
C GLY A 279 -24.41 -10.12 -2.70
N ILE A 280 -23.36 -9.43 -2.26
CA ILE A 280 -22.67 -9.67 -0.98
C ILE A 280 -23.54 -9.16 0.19
N MET A 281 -24.20 -8.01 -0.01
CA MET A 281 -25.16 -7.42 0.92
C MET A 281 -26.57 -7.44 0.30
N PRO A 282 -27.61 -7.90 1.00
CA PRO A 282 -28.98 -7.84 0.50
C PRO A 282 -29.48 -6.41 0.27
N SER A 283 -30.29 -6.20 -0.76
CA SER A 283 -30.88 -4.89 -1.08
C SER A 283 -31.94 -4.43 -0.07
N ASN A 284 -32.51 -5.34 0.72
CA ASN A 284 -33.42 -5.03 1.82
C ASN A 284 -32.70 -4.57 3.10
N ILE A 285 -31.37 -4.62 3.16
CA ILE A 285 -30.56 -4.02 4.22
C ILE A 285 -30.00 -2.69 3.71
N ARG A 286 -30.44 -1.57 4.28
CA ARG A 286 -30.17 -0.23 3.77
C ARG A 286 -29.14 0.51 4.62
N ALA A 287 -28.34 1.37 4.00
CA ALA A 287 -27.54 2.34 4.75
C ALA A 287 -28.48 3.37 5.41
N ALA A 288 -28.35 3.54 6.73
CA ALA A 288 -29.14 4.50 7.50
C ALA A 288 -28.57 5.91 7.39
N ALA A 289 -29.44 6.92 7.34
CA ALA A 289 -29.03 8.33 7.27
C ALA A 289 -28.51 8.87 8.62
N SER A 290 -28.85 8.21 9.73
CA SER A 290 -28.39 8.57 11.08
C SER A 290 -28.27 7.32 11.96
N MET A 291 -27.43 7.38 13.00
CA MET A 291 -27.33 6.30 13.99
C MET A 291 -28.67 6.02 14.67
N SER A 292 -29.42 7.07 15.00
CA SER A 292 -30.70 6.96 15.71
C SER A 292 -31.81 6.26 14.92
N SER A 293 -31.70 6.25 13.59
CA SER A 293 -32.66 5.57 12.70
C SER A 293 -32.19 4.17 12.27
N ALA A 294 -30.97 3.77 12.65
CA ALA A 294 -30.40 2.48 12.30
C ALA A 294 -30.82 1.38 13.29
N ASP A 295 -30.92 0.15 12.77
CA ASP A 295 -31.05 -1.05 13.58
C ASP A 295 -29.67 -1.46 14.14
N LEU A 296 -28.62 -1.30 13.32
CA LEU A 296 -27.23 -1.56 13.69
C LEU A 296 -26.33 -0.33 13.43
N VAL A 297 -25.37 -0.08 14.31
CA VAL A 297 -24.33 0.95 14.14
C VAL A 297 -22.98 0.26 14.08
N LEU A 298 -22.24 0.48 12.99
CA LEU A 298 -20.86 0.04 12.85
C LEU A 298 -19.94 1.13 13.37
N VAL A 299 -18.95 0.78 14.19
CA VAL A 299 -17.88 1.68 14.64
C VAL A 299 -16.56 1.08 14.19
N HIS A 300 -15.94 1.71 13.19
CA HIS A 300 -14.62 1.34 12.71
C HIS A 300 -13.58 1.89 13.69
N HIS A 301 -12.81 1.00 14.31
CA HIS A 301 -11.71 1.37 15.19
C HIS A 301 -10.59 2.08 14.43
N GLU A 302 -10.63 3.41 14.48
CA GLU A 302 -9.57 4.35 14.10
C GLU A 302 -9.52 5.42 15.20
N ALA A 303 -8.34 5.94 15.55
CA ALA A 303 -8.22 6.86 16.70
C ALA A 303 -9.16 8.08 16.65
N HIS A 304 -9.43 8.60 15.45
CA HIS A 304 -10.35 9.73 15.27
C HIS A 304 -11.84 9.36 15.36
N PHE A 305 -12.18 8.07 15.30
CA PHE A 305 -13.54 7.56 15.47
C PHE A 305 -13.87 7.12 16.89
N ASN A 306 -12.98 7.38 17.87
CA ASN A 306 -13.31 7.16 19.29
C ASN A 306 -14.60 7.90 19.70
N GLU A 307 -14.91 9.04 19.07
CA GLU A 307 -16.17 9.76 19.32
C GLU A 307 -17.42 9.03 18.82
N VAL A 308 -17.28 8.19 17.80
CA VAL A 308 -18.38 7.44 17.18
C VAL A 308 -18.91 6.38 18.16
N ASP A 309 -18.04 5.77 18.96
CA ASP A 309 -18.45 4.91 20.08
C ASP A 309 -19.35 5.69 21.06
N TYR A 310 -18.93 6.89 21.50
CA TYR A 310 -19.73 7.69 22.43
C TYR A 310 -21.09 8.09 21.84
N GLN A 311 -21.13 8.45 20.55
CA GLN A 311 -22.37 8.78 19.85
C GLN A 311 -23.31 7.56 19.78
N ALA A 312 -22.77 6.37 19.49
CA ALA A 312 -23.54 5.12 19.49
C ALA A 312 -24.11 4.82 20.89
N TRP A 313 -23.32 5.03 21.93
CA TRP A 313 -23.76 4.80 23.32
C TRP A 313 -24.88 5.74 23.73
N VAL A 314 -24.83 7.01 23.31
CA VAL A 314 -25.92 7.97 23.54
C VAL A 314 -27.16 7.60 22.73
N ALA A 315 -26.98 7.22 21.46
CA ALA A 315 -28.09 6.89 20.58
C ALA A 315 -28.86 5.65 21.05
N PHE A 316 -28.17 4.64 21.56
CA PHE A 316 -28.74 3.33 21.91
C PHE A 316 -28.82 3.09 23.42
N GLY A 317 -28.31 3.99 24.26
CA GLY A 317 -28.34 3.85 25.72
C GLY A 317 -27.55 2.67 26.26
N SER A 318 -26.56 2.17 25.51
CA SER A 318 -25.74 1.01 25.87
C SER A 318 -24.29 1.20 25.44
N VAL A 319 -23.36 0.89 26.34
CA VAL A 319 -21.91 0.84 26.07
C VAL A 319 -21.44 -0.53 25.60
N ARG A 320 -22.33 -1.52 25.56
CA ARG A 320 -21.99 -2.91 25.24
C ARG A 320 -22.21 -3.18 23.76
N PRO A 321 -21.16 -3.48 22.98
CA PRO A 321 -21.34 -3.94 21.60
C PRO A 321 -21.99 -5.33 21.60
N VAL A 322 -22.88 -5.57 20.63
CA VAL A 322 -23.49 -6.88 20.39
C VAL A 322 -22.54 -7.81 19.64
N TYR A 323 -21.59 -7.24 18.89
CA TYR A 323 -20.55 -7.97 18.18
C TYR A 323 -19.28 -7.13 18.04
N VAL A 324 -18.13 -7.79 18.02
CA VAL A 324 -16.85 -7.14 17.73
C VAL A 324 -16.13 -7.98 16.69
N LEU A 325 -16.00 -7.44 15.48
CA LEU A 325 -15.15 -8.03 14.46
C LEU A 325 -13.68 -7.86 14.87
N ARG A 326 -12.95 -8.97 14.93
CA ARG A 326 -11.53 -8.99 15.27
C ARG A 326 -10.71 -9.58 14.14
N TYR A 327 -9.48 -9.10 13.99
CA TYR A 327 -8.45 -9.70 13.14
C TYR A 327 -7.23 -10.01 14.01
N ASP A 328 -6.84 -11.28 14.07
CA ASP A 328 -5.79 -11.79 14.98
C ASP A 328 -5.96 -11.33 16.44
N GLY A 329 -7.21 -11.24 16.90
CA GLY A 329 -7.56 -10.80 18.25
C GLY A 329 -7.70 -9.28 18.44
N VAL A 330 -7.26 -8.47 17.47
CA VAL A 330 -7.37 -7.00 17.53
C VAL A 330 -8.78 -6.55 17.08
N PRO A 331 -9.50 -5.73 17.86
CA PRO A 331 -10.78 -5.16 17.45
C PRO A 331 -10.66 -4.27 16.21
N ILE A 332 -11.45 -4.56 15.19
CA ILE A 332 -11.53 -3.82 13.92
C ILE A 332 -12.86 -3.09 13.80
N ILE A 333 -13.99 -3.74 14.10
CA ILE A 333 -15.30 -3.07 14.10
C ILE A 333 -16.08 -3.47 15.34
N SER A 334 -16.56 -2.49 16.12
CA SER A 334 -17.62 -2.71 17.11
C SER A 334 -18.98 -2.53 16.45
N VAL A 335 -19.92 -3.41 16.78
CA VAL A 335 -21.32 -3.29 16.35
C VAL A 335 -22.21 -3.06 17.56
N TYR A 336 -23.01 -2.01 17.51
CA TYR A 336 -24.07 -1.75 18.47
C TYR A 336 -25.43 -1.96 17.82
N GLU A 337 -26.39 -2.41 18.62
CA GLU A 337 -27.74 -2.68 18.17
C GLU A 337 -28.71 -1.75 18.90
N ASN A 338 -29.67 -1.24 18.13
CA ASN A 338 -30.73 -0.42 18.67
C ASN A 338 -31.62 -1.28 19.58
N PRO A 339 -31.84 -0.92 20.86
CA PRO A 339 -32.70 -1.70 21.75
C PRO A 339 -34.13 -1.89 21.21
N ARG A 340 -34.62 -0.97 20.37
CA ARG A 340 -35.94 -1.10 19.72
C ARG A 340 -35.98 -2.19 18.66
N ALA A 341 -34.84 -2.51 18.03
CA ALA A 341 -34.72 -3.59 17.07
C ALA A 341 -34.63 -4.95 17.78
N ALA A 342 -33.92 -5.02 18.92
CA ALA A 342 -33.76 -6.24 19.71
C ALA A 342 -35.07 -6.80 20.31
N VAL A 343 -36.14 -5.99 20.39
CA VAL A 343 -37.47 -6.40 20.90
C VAL A 343 -38.35 -7.04 19.81
N ARG A 344 -37.90 -7.07 18.55
CA ARG A 344 -38.64 -7.69 17.43
C ARG A 344 -38.37 -9.20 17.27
N ASP A 345 -37.38 -9.72 18.00
CA ASP A 345 -37.12 -11.15 18.20
C ASP A 345 -37.80 -11.62 19.51
#